data_AF-K2HEE4-F1
#
_entry.id   AF-K2HEE4-F1
#
_cell.length_a   1.000
_cell.length_b   1.000
_cell.length_c   1.000
_cell.angle_alpha   90.00
_cell.angle_beta   90.00
_cell.angle_gamma   90.00
#
_symmetry.space_group_name_H-M   'P 1'
#
loop_
_entity.id
_entity.type
_entity.pdbx_description
1 polymer ?
#
loop_
_entity_poly.entity_id
_entity_poly.type
_entity_poly.pdbx_seq_one_letter_code
_entity_poly.pdbx_strand_id
1 'polypeptide(L)'
;MPRLSFILLVPLVLGCTPFPELDLPPTAATERSAYPRLIPLTEILDSTARPPRLSPNEPASLLSRVNALRARAAAMRSRALTEADRERIRAAVARLEG
;
A
#
# COMPACT_ATOMS: atom_id res chain seq x y z
N MET A 1 24.83 -1.90 -30.15
CA MET A 1 23.66 -2.31 -29.35
C MET A 1 23.81 -3.61 -28.54
N PRO A 2 24.60 -4.66 -28.91
CA PRO A 2 24.64 -5.90 -28.11
C PRO A 2 25.39 -5.73 -26.78
N ARG A 3 26.31 -4.75 -26.71
CA ARG A 3 27.11 -4.47 -25.50
C ARG A 3 26.27 -3.94 -24.33
N LEU A 4 25.27 -3.10 -24.62
CA LEU A 4 24.36 -2.56 -23.60
C LEU A 4 23.42 -3.64 -23.07
N SER A 5 22.95 -4.53 -23.96
CA SER A 5 22.13 -5.69 -23.60
C SER A 5 22.91 -6.68 -22.72
N PHE A 6 24.18 -6.92 -23.02
CA PHE A 6 25.04 -7.77 -22.20
C PHE A 6 25.30 -7.18 -20.81
N ILE A 7 25.51 -5.86 -20.71
CA ILE A 7 25.69 -5.16 -19.42
C ILE A 7 24.44 -5.26 -18.53
N LEU A 8 23.24 -5.24 -19.12
CA LEU A 8 21.98 -5.35 -18.36
C LEU A 8 21.66 -6.80 -17.93
N LEU A 9 22.14 -7.80 -18.68
CA LEU A 9 21.89 -9.22 -18.43
C LEU A 9 22.68 -9.76 -17.23
N VAL A 10 23.92 -9.29 -17.04
CA VAL A 10 24.84 -9.74 -15.98
C VAL A 10 24.25 -9.62 -14.56
N PRO A 11 23.72 -8.47 -14.10
CA PRO A 11 23.17 -8.36 -12.75
C PRO A 11 21.89 -9.20 -12.54
N LEU A 12 21.15 -9.49 -13.62
CA LEU A 12 19.92 -10.27 -13.55
C LEU A 12 20.19 -11.75 -13.23
N VAL A 13 21.33 -12.28 -13.68
CA VAL A 13 21.76 -13.65 -13.38
C VAL A 13 22.48 -13.74 -12.03
N LEU A 14 23.23 -12.70 -11.63
CA LEU A 14 23.92 -12.66 -10.33
C LEU A 14 22.98 -12.51 -9.12
N GLY A 15 21.73 -12.09 -9.32
CA GLY A 15 20.72 -12.04 -8.26
C GLY A 15 20.19 -13.41 -7.83
N CYS A 16 20.49 -14.48 -8.57
CA CYS A 16 20.09 -15.84 -8.23
C CYS A 16 21.11 -16.48 -7.29
N THR A 17 21.26 -15.91 -6.08
CA THR A 17 22.08 -16.51 -5.02
C THR A 17 21.26 -17.56 -4.27
N PRO A 18 21.82 -18.74 -3.93
CA PRO A 18 21.14 -19.66 -3.02
C PRO A 18 20.83 -18.94 -1.71
N PHE A 19 19.63 -19.14 -1.18
CA PHE A 19 19.28 -18.68 0.16
C PHE A 19 20.32 -19.26 1.15
N PRO A 20 20.89 -18.44 2.05
CA PRO A 20 21.90 -18.93 2.98
C PRO A 20 21.27 -20.01 3.87
N GLU A 21 22.01 -21.10 4.09
CA GLU A 21 21.56 -22.21 4.93
C GLU A 21 21.45 -21.71 6.39
N LEU A 22 20.21 -21.45 6.82
CA LEU A 22 19.87 -20.92 8.15
C LEU A 22 19.68 -22.02 9.19
N ASP A 23 20.04 -23.26 8.86
CA ASP A 23 20.08 -24.41 9.77
C ASP A 23 21.30 -24.35 10.69
N LEU A 24 21.56 -23.17 11.29
CA LEU A 24 22.51 -23.09 12.38
C LEU A 24 21.88 -23.78 13.60
N PRO A 25 22.56 -24.77 14.21
CA PRO A 25 22.08 -25.36 15.44
C PRO A 25 21.98 -24.26 16.51
N PRO A 26 20.99 -24.34 17.41
CA PRO A 26 20.89 -23.39 18.51
C PRO A 26 22.21 -23.39 19.27
N THR A 27 22.80 -22.21 19.38
CA THR A 27 23.99 -21.97 20.19
C THR A 27 23.57 -21.73 21.64
N ALA A 28 24.49 -21.92 22.59
CA ALA A 28 24.27 -21.59 24.00
C ALA A 28 23.92 -20.09 24.22
N ALA A 29 24.26 -19.22 23.28
CA ALA A 29 23.89 -17.80 23.31
C ALA A 29 22.43 -17.58 22.92
N THR A 30 21.94 -18.27 21.89
CA THR A 30 20.52 -18.23 21.48
C THR A 30 19.60 -18.82 22.54
N GLU A 31 20.00 -19.91 23.20
CA GLU A 31 19.22 -20.53 24.29
C GLU A 31 19.05 -19.61 25.52
N ARG A 32 20.03 -18.74 25.79
CA ARG A 32 20.01 -17.81 26.93
C ARG A 32 19.44 -16.44 26.58
N SER A 33 19.02 -16.23 25.34
CA SER A 33 18.47 -14.95 24.94
C SER A 33 17.04 -14.79 25.45
N ALA A 34 16.67 -13.56 25.81
CA ALA A 34 15.36 -13.24 26.33
C ALA A 34 14.33 -13.13 25.20
N TYR A 35 14.01 -14.25 24.55
CA TYR A 35 12.95 -14.28 23.55
C TYR A 35 11.58 -13.98 24.20
N PRO A 36 10.69 -13.27 23.49
CA PRO A 36 9.33 -13.10 23.95
C PRO A 36 8.64 -14.46 24.04
N ARG A 37 7.65 -14.57 24.96
CA ARG A 37 6.82 -15.77 25.04
C ARG A 37 5.97 -15.86 23.77
N LEU A 38 6.20 -16.91 22.97
CA LEU A 38 5.33 -17.22 21.84
C LEU A 38 3.99 -17.69 22.37
N ILE A 39 2.92 -16.97 22.04
CA ILE A 39 1.54 -17.35 22.35
C ILE A 39 0.86 -17.91 21.09
N PRO A 40 -0.03 -18.91 21.22
CA PRO A 40 -0.80 -19.42 20.09
C PRO A 40 -1.59 -18.32 19.38
N LEU A 41 -1.64 -18.38 18.05
CA LEU A 41 -2.40 -17.42 17.25
C LEU A 41 -3.90 -17.42 17.62
N THR A 42 -4.43 -18.59 17.99
CA THR A 42 -5.82 -18.74 18.46
C THR A 42 -6.10 -17.87 19.68
N GLU A 43 -5.18 -17.79 20.64
CA GLU A 43 -5.36 -16.95 21.83
C GLU A 43 -5.45 -15.45 21.46
N ILE A 44 -4.69 -15.01 20.46
CA ILE A 44 -4.75 -13.63 19.97
C ILE A 44 -6.11 -13.36 19.33
N LEU A 45 -6.55 -14.26 18.46
CA LEU A 45 -7.83 -14.13 17.75
C LEU A 45 -9.02 -14.18 18.72
N ASP A 46 -8.96 -15.07 19.71
CA ASP A 46 -10.01 -15.20 20.73
C ASP A 46 -10.01 -14.02 21.72
N SER A 47 -8.83 -13.41 21.98
CA SER A 47 -8.73 -12.19 22.80
C SER A 47 -9.37 -10.97 22.14
N THR A 48 -9.51 -10.98 20.80
CA THR A 48 -10.33 -10.01 20.07
C THR A 48 -11.82 -10.40 20.12
N ALA A 49 -12.35 -10.59 21.32
CA ALA A 49 -13.69 -11.12 21.60
C ALA A 49 -14.86 -10.31 21.03
N ARG A 50 -14.62 -9.19 20.34
CA ARG A 50 -15.65 -8.49 19.58
C ARG A 50 -15.06 -7.84 18.34
N PRO A 51 -15.46 -8.25 17.11
CA PRO A 51 -15.19 -7.44 15.95
C PRO A 51 -15.76 -6.04 16.19
N PRO A 52 -15.08 -4.96 15.76
CA PRO A 52 -15.58 -3.61 15.95
C PRO A 52 -17.00 -3.51 15.40
N ARG A 53 -17.97 -3.29 16.29
CA ARG A 53 -19.38 -3.08 15.96
C ARG A 53 -19.64 -1.59 15.97
N LEU A 54 -20.47 -1.13 15.05
CA LEU A 54 -20.94 0.25 15.06
C LEU A 54 -21.62 0.56 16.39
N SER A 55 -21.11 1.52 17.16
CA SER A 55 -21.85 2.05 18.31
C SER A 55 -23.06 2.86 17.81
N PRO A 56 -24.12 3.02 18.62
CA PRO A 56 -25.35 3.71 18.19
C PRO A 56 -25.15 5.13 17.64
N ASN A 57 -24.07 5.82 18.04
CA ASN A 57 -23.75 7.19 17.63
C ASN A 57 -22.78 7.27 16.43
N GLU A 58 -22.14 6.16 16.05
CA GLU A 58 -21.24 6.14 14.88
C GLU A 58 -21.90 6.47 13.54
N PRO A 59 -23.17 6.09 13.26
CA PRO A 59 -23.83 6.44 12.01
C PRO A 59 -23.88 7.95 11.75
N ALA A 60 -24.19 8.75 12.76
CA ALA A 60 -24.23 10.21 12.65
C ALA A 60 -22.84 10.81 12.37
N SER A 61 -21.81 10.30 13.05
CA SER A 61 -20.41 10.69 12.81
C SER A 61 -19.93 10.33 11.40
N LEU A 62 -20.33 9.17 10.88
CA LEU A 62 -20.01 8.77 9.51
C LEU A 62 -20.72 9.64 8.48
N LEU A 63 -22.00 9.95 8.69
CA LEU A 63 -22.76 10.83 7.79
C LEU A 63 -22.19 12.25 7.75
N SER A 64 -21.79 12.82 8.89
CA SER A 64 -21.16 14.14 8.93
C SER A 64 -19.83 14.16 8.17
N ARG A 65 -19.01 13.11 8.32
CA ARG A 65 -17.76 12.92 7.55
C ARG A 65 -18.02 12.81 6.06
N VAL A 66 -19.02 12.02 5.64
CA VAL A 66 -19.41 11.89 4.23
C VAL A 66 -19.78 13.24 3.64
N ASN A 67 -20.58 14.03 4.36
CA ASN A 67 -20.98 15.37 3.89
C ASN A 67 -19.78 16.32 3.77
N ALA A 68 -18.87 16.31 4.75
CA ALA A 68 -17.65 17.11 4.69
C ALA A 68 -16.75 16.71 3.51
N LEU A 69 -16.61 15.41 3.24
CA LEU A 69 -15.84 14.91 2.08
C LEU A 69 -16.47 15.34 0.75
N ARG A 70 -17.80 15.24 0.62
CA ARG A 70 -18.52 15.68 -0.57
C ARG A 70 -18.35 17.18 -0.82
N ALA A 71 -18.45 18.00 0.23
CA ALA A 71 -18.24 19.45 0.14
C ALA A 71 -16.81 19.78 -0.33
N ARG A 72 -15.79 19.14 0.24
CA ARG A 72 -14.39 19.31 -0.20
C ARG A 72 -14.20 18.88 -1.65
N ALA A 73 -14.77 17.75 -2.05
CA ALA A 73 -14.66 17.27 -3.43
C ALA A 73 -15.34 18.22 -4.42
N ALA A 74 -16.47 18.82 -4.06
CA ALA A 74 -17.11 19.85 -4.89
C ALA A 74 -16.20 21.09 -5.04
N ALA A 75 -15.60 21.57 -3.95
CA ALA A 75 -14.67 22.70 -3.97
C ALA A 75 -13.38 22.42 -4.77
N MET A 76 -12.88 21.18 -4.74
CA MET A 76 -11.73 20.80 -5.59
C MET A 76 -12.11 20.76 -7.07
N ARG A 77 -13.27 20.19 -7.41
CA ARG A 77 -13.73 20.11 -8.80
C ARG A 77 -14.01 21.49 -9.40
N SER A 78 -14.53 22.44 -8.62
CA SER A 78 -14.76 23.80 -9.11
C SER A 78 -13.47 24.56 -9.40
N ARG A 79 -12.36 24.19 -8.77
CA ARG A 79 -11.04 24.84 -8.94
C ARG A 79 -10.11 24.12 -9.91
N ALA A 80 -10.45 22.91 -10.37
CA ALA A 80 -9.53 22.05 -11.10
C ALA A 80 -9.37 22.41 -12.59
N LEU A 81 -10.45 22.79 -13.29
CA LEU A 81 -10.39 23.23 -14.68
C LEU A 81 -11.37 24.37 -14.96
N THR A 82 -10.88 25.42 -15.60
CA THR A 82 -11.74 26.42 -16.25
C THR A 82 -12.31 25.85 -17.55
N GLU A 83 -13.36 26.48 -18.10
CA GLU A 83 -13.90 26.03 -19.39
C GLU A 83 -12.86 26.19 -20.52
N ALA A 84 -12.03 27.23 -20.45
CA ALA A 84 -10.91 27.44 -21.37
C ALA A 84 -9.85 26.32 -21.28
N ASP A 85 -9.58 25.78 -20.07
CA ASP A 85 -8.69 24.62 -19.93
C ASP A 85 -9.29 23.38 -20.58
N ARG A 86 -10.61 23.17 -20.45
CA ARG A 86 -11.31 22.03 -21.06
C ARG A 86 -11.27 22.10 -22.59
N GLU A 87 -11.50 23.27 -23.17
CA GLU A 87 -11.40 23.47 -24.61
C GLU A 87 -9.99 23.22 -25.13
N ARG A 88 -8.96 23.69 -24.42
CA ARG A 88 -7.56 23.42 -24.78
C ARG A 88 -7.24 21.93 -24.80
N ILE A 89 -7.73 21.18 -23.81
CA ILE A 89 -7.53 19.73 -23.74
C ILE A 89 -8.26 19.03 -24.90
N ARG A 90 -9.53 19.39 -25.18
CA ARG A 90 -10.28 18.83 -26.32
C ARG A 90 -9.57 19.06 -27.65
N ALA A 91 -9.07 20.28 -27.87
CA ALA A 91 -8.31 20.62 -29.08
C ALA A 91 -6.94 19.89 -29.15
N ALA A 92 -6.30 19.62 -28.02
CA ALA A 92 -5.08 18.82 -27.98
C ALA A 92 -5.36 17.35 -28.33
N VAL A 93 -6.43 16.76 -27.80
CA VAL A 93 -6.84 15.37 -28.11
C VAL A 93 -7.19 15.21 -29.59
N ALA A 94 -7.99 16.12 -30.16
CA ALA A 94 -8.35 16.08 -31.58
C ALA A 94 -7.14 16.15 -32.53
N ARG A 95 -6.04 16.80 -32.12
CA ARG A 95 -4.78 16.82 -32.89
C ARG A 95 -3.96 15.54 -32.78
N LEU A 96 -4.18 14.73 -31.75
CA LEU A 96 -3.50 13.44 -31.58
C LEU A 96 -4.24 12.31 -32.29
N GLU A 97 -5.54 12.46 -32.50
CA GLU A 97 -6.40 11.47 -33.17
C GLU A 97 -6.50 11.67 -34.69
N GLY A 98 -6.06 12.82 -35.21
CA GLY A 98 -5.98 13.13 -36.65
C GLY A 98 -4.56 12.95 -37.19
#